data_AF-A0A929GZ82-F1
#
_entry.id   AF-A0A929GZ82-F1
#
_cell.length_a   1.000
_cell.length_b   1.000
_cell.length_c   1.000
_cell.angle_alpha   90.00
_cell.angle_beta   90.00
_cell.angle_gamma   90.00
#
_symmetry.space_group_name_H-M   'P 1'
#
loop_
_entity.id
_entity.type
_entity.pdbx_description
1 polymer ?
#
loop_
_entity_poly.entity_id
_entity_poly.type
_entity_poly.pdbx_seq_one_letter_code
_entity_poly.pdbx_strand_id
1 'polypeptide(L)'
;MSVELAKSSTEDYKVADMSLADWGRKEIAIAETEMPGLMALREEFGTSKPLKGARIMGSLHMTIQTAVLIETLVELGADVRWVSCNIFSTQDHAAAAIAAAGVPVYAWKGETIEEYWWCTEQVFT
;
A
#
# COMPACT_ATOMS: atom_id res chain seq x y z
N MET A 1 23.92 20.44 -13.66
CA MET A 1 23.72 19.13 -14.33
C MET A 1 22.45 18.54 -13.75
N SER A 2 21.36 18.68 -14.49
CA SER A 2 20.06 18.14 -14.10
C SER A 2 20.09 16.64 -14.37
N VAL A 3 19.95 15.83 -13.33
CA VAL A 3 19.80 14.38 -13.50
C VAL A 3 18.34 14.14 -13.86
N GLU A 4 18.10 13.82 -15.13
CA GLU A 4 16.83 13.32 -15.63
C GLU A 4 16.64 11.91 -15.06
N LEU A 5 15.67 11.74 -14.16
CA LEU A 5 15.28 10.44 -13.65
C LEU A 5 14.61 9.66 -14.79
N ALA A 6 15.28 8.59 -15.21
CA ALA A 6 14.77 7.66 -16.20
C ALA A 6 13.40 7.12 -15.75
N LYS A 7 12.35 7.44 -16.52
CA LYS A 7 11.02 6.85 -16.40
C LYS A 7 11.11 5.40 -16.85
N SER A 8 11.33 4.47 -15.93
CA SER A 8 11.20 3.04 -16.21
C SER A 8 9.71 2.72 -16.37
N SER A 9 9.32 2.36 -17.60
CA SER A 9 7.94 2.21 -18.06
C SER A 9 7.37 0.81 -17.78
N THR A 10 7.28 0.45 -16.51
CA THR A 10 6.37 -0.58 -15.99
C THR A 10 5.84 -0.05 -14.66
N GLU A 11 4.55 0.21 -14.59
CA GLU A 11 3.91 0.61 -13.33
C GLU A 11 4.10 -0.51 -12.31
N ASP A 12 4.80 -0.23 -11.20
CA ASP A 12 5.14 -1.19 -10.14
C ASP A 12 3.92 -1.41 -9.21
N TYR A 13 2.76 -1.69 -9.81
CA TYR A 13 1.51 -2.00 -9.14
C TYR A 13 0.53 -2.68 -10.10
N LYS A 14 -0.46 -3.40 -9.56
CA LYS A 14 -1.63 -3.89 -10.30
C LYS A 14 -2.86 -3.83 -9.40
N VAL A 15 -3.81 -2.96 -9.74
CA VAL A 15 -5.08 -2.77 -9.04
C VAL A 15 -6.24 -2.78 -10.03
N ALA A 16 -7.48 -2.86 -9.54
CA ALA A 16 -8.66 -2.91 -10.41
C ALA A 16 -8.87 -1.61 -11.22
N ASP A 17 -8.81 -0.46 -10.56
CA ASP A 17 -9.11 0.83 -11.17
C ASP A 17 -8.45 1.99 -10.39
N MET A 18 -7.48 2.66 -11.03
CA MET A 18 -6.77 3.80 -10.43
C MET A 18 -7.65 5.05 -10.28
N SER A 19 -8.78 5.15 -10.98
CA SER A 19 -9.71 6.29 -10.85
C SER A 19 -10.34 6.37 -9.45
N LEU A 20 -10.27 5.28 -8.68
CA LEU A 20 -10.81 5.19 -7.32
C LEU A 20 -9.88 5.78 -6.24
N ALA A 21 -8.66 6.19 -6.59
CA ALA A 21 -7.65 6.64 -5.63
C ALA A 21 -8.13 7.82 -4.76
N ASP A 22 -8.80 8.81 -5.35
CA ASP A 22 -9.31 9.98 -4.62
C ASP A 22 -10.40 9.60 -3.60
N TRP A 23 -11.22 8.60 -3.93
CA TRP A 23 -12.21 8.07 -2.99
C TRP A 23 -11.50 7.32 -1.86
N GLY A 24 -10.57 6.43 -2.18
CA GLY A 24 -9.78 5.72 -1.17
C GLY A 24 -9.03 6.65 -0.24
N ARG A 25 -8.49 7.77 -0.76
CA ARG A 25 -7.82 8.77 0.07
C ARG A 25 -8.76 9.42 1.10
N LYS A 26 -9.99 9.72 0.72
CA LYS A 26 -11.00 10.26 1.64
C LYS A 26 -11.37 9.25 2.72
N GLU A 27 -11.53 7.98 2.38
CA GLU A 27 -11.83 6.94 3.37
C GLU A 27 -10.65 6.63 4.29
N ILE A 28 -9.42 6.67 3.79
CA ILE A 28 -8.21 6.56 4.63
C ILE A 28 -8.17 7.70 5.65
N ALA A 29 -8.42 8.94 5.22
CA ALA A 29 -8.45 10.09 6.14
C ALA A 29 -9.53 9.96 7.23
N ILE A 30 -10.67 9.33 6.94
CA ILE A 30 -11.69 9.00 7.95
C ILE A 30 -11.19 7.88 8.86
N ALA A 31 -10.57 6.83 8.32
CA ALA A 31 -10.07 5.71 9.11
C ALA A 31 -8.94 6.13 10.07
N GLU A 32 -8.11 7.10 9.70
CA GLU A 32 -7.08 7.66 10.59
C GLU A 32 -7.68 8.21 11.90
N THR A 33 -8.89 8.79 11.88
CA THR A 33 -9.56 9.28 13.09
C THR A 33 -10.04 8.16 14.01
N GLU A 34 -10.25 6.96 13.47
CA GLU A 34 -10.69 5.76 14.20
C GLU A 34 -9.53 4.81 14.57
N MET A 35 -8.29 5.16 14.20
CA MET A 35 -7.10 4.34 14.45
C MET A 35 -6.03 5.10 15.27
N PRO A 36 -6.38 5.61 16.48
CA PRO A 36 -5.50 6.50 17.25
C PRO A 36 -4.16 5.86 17.63
N GLY A 37 -4.13 4.53 17.80
CA GLY A 37 -2.89 3.81 18.09
C GLY A 37 -1.85 3.91 16.98
N LEU A 38 -2.27 3.78 15.71
CA LEU A 38 -1.34 3.93 14.57
C LEU A 38 -0.92 5.38 14.39
N MET A 39 -1.82 6.34 14.62
CA MET A 39 -1.50 7.76 14.52
C MET A 39 -0.48 8.18 15.58
N ALA A 40 -0.64 7.69 16.82
CA ALA A 40 0.32 7.93 17.89
C ALA A 40 1.72 7.37 17.56
N LEU A 41 1.80 6.19 16.94
CA LEU A 41 3.09 5.64 16.49
C LEU A 41 3.76 6.51 15.43
N ARG A 42 2.98 7.06 14.48
CA ARG A 42 3.52 8.00 13.48
C ARG A 42 4.05 9.26 14.14
N GLU A 43 3.33 9.83 15.11
CA GLU A 43 3.78 11.02 15.85
C GLU A 43 5.06 10.74 16.66
N GLU A 44 5.09 9.64 17.42
CA GLU A 44 6.20 9.30 18.30
C GLU A 44 7.47 8.92 17.54
N PHE A 45 7.35 8.14 16.46
CA PHE A 45 8.50 7.52 15.78
C PHE A 45 8.74 8.02 14.35
N GLY A 46 7.88 8.88 13.80
CA GLY A 46 8.01 9.40 12.44
C GLY A 46 9.30 10.20 12.22
N THR A 47 9.85 10.85 13.26
CA THR A 47 11.12 11.59 13.13
C THR A 47 12.34 10.66 13.23
N SER A 48 12.29 9.64 14.09
CA SER A 48 13.41 8.71 14.30
C SER A 48 13.54 7.67 13.19
N LYS A 49 12.45 7.46 12.41
CA LYS A 49 12.38 6.52 11.27
C LYS A 49 12.98 5.15 11.63
N PRO A 50 12.45 4.47 12.66
CA PRO A 50 13.06 3.24 13.18
C PRO A 50 13.07 2.08 12.17
N LEU A 51 12.22 2.12 11.16
CA LEU A 51 12.16 1.11 10.10
C LEU A 51 13.00 1.48 8.87
N LYS A 52 13.82 2.54 8.95
CA LYS A 52 14.69 2.94 7.84
C LYS A 52 15.60 1.79 7.40
N GLY A 53 15.47 1.40 6.13
CA GLY A 53 16.23 0.30 5.52
C GLY A 53 15.56 -1.07 5.67
N ALA A 54 14.45 -1.17 6.41
CA ALA A 54 13.63 -2.38 6.41
C ALA A 54 12.86 -2.49 5.09
N ARG A 55 12.82 -3.71 4.54
CA ARG A 55 11.98 -4.08 3.40
C ARG A 55 10.88 -5.01 3.89
N ILE A 56 9.63 -4.57 3.81
CA ILE A 56 8.48 -5.27 4.37
C ILE A 56 7.56 -5.71 3.25
N MET A 57 7.29 -7.02 3.19
CA MET A 57 6.22 -7.55 2.36
C MET A 57 5.00 -7.86 3.21
N GLY A 58 3.85 -7.34 2.82
CA GLY A 58 2.58 -7.60 3.50
C GLY A 58 1.62 -8.44 2.66
N SER A 59 0.92 -9.34 3.34
CA SER A 59 -0.16 -10.16 2.79
C SER A 59 -1.35 -10.17 3.75
N LEU A 60 -1.76 -8.99 4.22
CA LEU A 60 -3.04 -8.84 4.94
C LEU A 60 -4.11 -8.39 3.94
N HIS A 61 -5.40 -8.50 4.31
CA HIS A 61 -6.49 -7.99 3.48
C HIS A 61 -6.22 -6.55 3.06
N MET A 62 -6.30 -6.26 1.76
CA MET A 62 -6.05 -4.91 1.22
C MET A 62 -7.28 -4.01 1.42
N THR A 63 -7.51 -3.59 2.66
CA THR A 63 -8.61 -2.72 3.09
C THR A 63 -8.14 -1.29 3.41
N ILE A 64 -9.09 -0.41 3.70
CA ILE A 64 -8.81 0.95 4.20
C ILE A 64 -8.01 0.94 5.49
N GLN A 65 -8.30 0.02 6.42
CA GLN A 65 -7.55 -0.06 7.69
C GLN A 65 -6.12 -0.53 7.46
N THR A 66 -5.92 -1.49 6.54
CA THR A 66 -4.58 -1.91 6.13
C THR A 66 -3.83 -0.80 5.41
N ALA A 67 -4.51 0.05 4.64
CA ALA A 67 -3.89 1.23 4.04
C ALA A 67 -3.30 2.18 5.11
N VAL A 68 -4.00 2.41 6.22
CA VAL A 68 -3.47 3.18 7.37
C VAL A 68 -2.23 2.50 7.98
N LEU A 69 -2.24 1.17 8.09
CA LEU A 69 -1.06 0.41 8.54
C LEU A 69 0.12 0.57 7.58
N ILE A 70 -0.09 0.39 6.28
CA ILE A 70 0.94 0.53 5.23
C ILE A 70 1.59 1.91 5.32
N GLU A 71 0.79 2.96 5.33
CA GLU A 71 1.29 4.34 5.41
C GLU A 71 1.99 4.62 6.74
N THR A 72 1.62 3.94 7.82
CA THR A 72 2.37 4.01 9.08
C THR A 72 3.75 3.39 8.91
N LEU A 73 3.86 2.21 8.29
CA LEU A 73 5.16 1.57 8.06
C LEU A 73 6.07 2.43 7.18
N VAL A 74 5.52 3.01 6.11
CA VAL A 74 6.23 3.95 5.22
C VAL A 74 6.64 5.21 5.98
N GLU A 75 5.75 5.80 6.76
CA GLU A 75 6.06 6.96 7.61
C GLU A 75 7.16 6.63 8.63
N LEU A 76 7.23 5.41 9.14
CA LEU A 76 8.31 4.97 10.02
C LEU A 76 9.61 4.60 9.28
N GLY A 77 9.64 4.72 7.96
CA GLY A 77 10.84 4.62 7.11
C GLY A 77 11.01 3.31 6.36
N ALA A 78 10.03 2.41 6.37
CA ALA A 78 10.11 1.14 5.66
C ALA A 78 9.90 1.31 4.13
N ASP A 79 10.54 0.44 3.36
CA ASP A 79 10.19 0.14 1.97
C ASP A 79 9.17 -1.00 1.97
N VAL A 80 7.99 -0.79 1.37
CA VAL A 80 6.82 -1.65 1.54
C VAL A 80 6.30 -2.13 0.19
N ARG A 81 6.01 -3.44 0.07
CA ARG A 81 5.27 -4.04 -1.06
C ARG A 81 4.10 -4.84 -0.50
N TRP A 82 2.95 -4.85 -1.17
CA TRP A 82 1.73 -5.44 -0.60
C TRP A 82 0.88 -6.25 -1.58
N VAL A 83 0.29 -7.34 -1.07
CA VAL A 83 -0.75 -8.16 -1.71
C VAL A 83 -1.88 -8.43 -0.73
N SER A 84 -3.03 -8.87 -1.24
CA SER A 84 -4.12 -9.35 -0.38
C SER A 84 -3.95 -10.84 -0.06
N CYS A 85 -4.31 -11.30 1.15
CA CYS A 85 -4.37 -12.74 1.47
C CYS A 85 -5.71 -13.40 1.15
N ASN A 86 -6.64 -12.69 0.53
CA ASN A 86 -7.93 -13.25 0.16
C ASN A 86 -8.51 -12.55 -1.06
N ILE A 87 -8.87 -13.37 -2.05
CA ILE A 87 -9.37 -12.99 -3.38
C ILE A 87 -10.59 -12.06 -3.39
N PHE A 88 -11.36 -11.96 -2.29
CA PHE A 88 -12.57 -11.12 -2.22
C PHE A 88 -12.47 -9.97 -1.21
N SER A 89 -11.36 -9.89 -0.47
CA SER A 89 -11.22 -8.98 0.67
C SER A 89 -10.75 -7.58 0.30
N THR A 90 -10.14 -7.43 -0.88
CA THR A 90 -9.63 -6.14 -1.34
C THR A 90 -10.77 -5.11 -1.45
N GLN A 91 -10.53 -3.93 -0.92
CA GLN A 91 -11.30 -2.73 -1.23
C GLN A 91 -10.52 -1.98 -2.32
N ASP A 92 -11.03 -2.00 -3.55
CA ASP A 92 -10.26 -1.53 -4.72
C ASP A 92 -9.85 -0.05 -4.63
N HIS A 93 -10.68 0.78 -4.00
CA HIS A 93 -10.35 2.18 -3.73
C HIS A 93 -9.19 2.33 -2.72
N ALA A 94 -9.09 1.45 -1.72
CA ALA A 94 -7.95 1.42 -0.80
C ALA A 94 -6.66 1.02 -1.54
N ALA A 95 -6.72 -0.03 -2.37
CA ALA A 95 -5.60 -0.47 -3.19
C ALA A 95 -5.13 0.63 -4.15
N ALA A 96 -6.06 1.28 -4.85
CA ALA A 96 -5.77 2.41 -5.74
C ALA A 96 -5.15 3.60 -5.01
N ALA A 97 -5.62 3.93 -3.81
CA ALA A 97 -5.09 5.04 -3.02
C ALA A 97 -3.66 4.78 -2.51
N ILE A 98 -3.32 3.53 -2.19
CA ILE A 98 -1.96 3.15 -1.80
C ILE A 98 -1.03 3.08 -3.02
N ALA A 99 -1.49 2.52 -4.14
CA ALA A 99 -0.73 2.54 -5.40
C ALA A 99 -0.44 3.98 -5.86
N ALA A 100 -1.42 4.89 -5.78
CA ALA A 100 -1.25 6.30 -6.12
C ALA A 100 -0.28 7.03 -5.17
N ALA A 101 -0.13 6.56 -3.93
CA ALA A 101 0.87 7.05 -2.98
C ALA A 101 2.30 6.53 -3.28
N GLY A 102 2.47 5.71 -4.32
CA GLY A 102 3.76 5.19 -4.78
C GLY A 102 4.21 3.91 -4.07
N VAL A 103 3.31 3.25 -3.32
CA VAL A 103 3.60 1.95 -2.69
C VAL A 103 3.17 0.83 -3.65
N PRO A 104 4.04 -0.12 -3.99
CA PRO A 104 3.69 -1.26 -4.82
C PRO A 104 2.59 -2.14 -4.22
N VAL A 105 1.45 -2.22 -4.91
CA VAL A 105 0.30 -3.02 -4.51
C VAL A 105 -0.17 -3.88 -5.67
N TYR A 106 -0.32 -5.17 -5.42
CA TYR A 106 -0.83 -6.16 -6.37
C TYR A 106 -2.06 -6.81 -5.72
N ALA A 107 -3.22 -6.19 -5.90
CA ALA A 107 -4.45 -6.64 -5.29
C ALA A 107 -5.68 -6.03 -5.98
N TRP A 108 -6.70 -6.86 -6.24
CA TRP A 108 -8.05 -6.40 -6.62
C TRP A 108 -9.12 -7.34 -6.05
N LYS A 109 -10.35 -6.86 -5.99
CA LYS A 109 -11.47 -7.69 -5.58
C LYS A 109 -11.89 -8.63 -6.71
N GLY A 110 -12.05 -9.91 -6.39
CA GLY A 110 -12.49 -10.92 -7.34
C GLY A 110 -11.36 -11.53 -8.15
N GLU A 111 -10.14 -11.56 -7.61
CA GLU A 111 -9.02 -12.31 -8.18
C GLU A 111 -9.39 -13.79 -8.43
N THR A 112 -8.87 -14.38 -9.51
CA THR A 112 -8.78 -15.83 -9.62
C THR A 112 -7.68 -16.38 -8.72
N ILE A 113 -7.63 -17.71 -8.54
CA ILE A 113 -6.55 -18.33 -7.75
C ILE A 113 -5.19 -18.15 -8.43
N GLU A 114 -5.14 -18.19 -9.76
CA GLU A 114 -3.94 -17.94 -10.55
C GLU A 114 -3.47 -16.49 -10.38
N GLU A 115 -4.39 -15.53 -10.43
CA GLU A 115 -4.09 -14.11 -10.20
C GLU A 115 -3.58 -13.87 -8.77
N TYR A 116 -4.20 -14.48 -7.76
CA TYR A 116 -3.77 -14.41 -6.37
C TYR A 116 -2.31 -14.85 -6.18
N TRP A 117 -1.92 -15.98 -6.79
CA TRP A 117 -0.54 -16.47 -6.71
C TRP A 117 0.40 -15.59 -7.52
N TRP A 118 -0.01 -15.12 -8.70
CA TRP A 118 0.77 -14.17 -9.48
C TRP A 118 1.05 -12.88 -8.70
N CYS A 119 0.03 -12.30 -8.04
CA CYS A 119 0.17 -11.16 -7.14
C CYS A 119 1.19 -11.45 -6.03
N THR A 120 1.08 -12.62 -5.39
CA THR A 120 2.00 -13.08 -4.34
C THR A 120 3.45 -13.22 -4.85
N GLU A 121 3.66 -13.54 -6.12
CA GLU A 121 5.01 -13.57 -6.70
C GLU A 121 5.58 -12.15 -6.90
N GLN A 122 4.74 -11.16 -7.26
CA GLN A 122 5.18 -9.78 -7.55
C GLN A 122 5.73 -9.04 -6.32
N VAL A 123 5.41 -9.48 -5.10
CA VAL A 123 6.00 -8.87 -3.90
C VAL A 123 7.48 -9.20 -3.76
N PHE A 124 7.96 -10.35 -4.28
CA PHE A 124 9.35 -10.77 -4.17
C PHE A 124 10.30 -10.14 -5.21
N THR A 125 9.75 -9.54 -6.27
CA THR A 125 10.50 -8.86 -7.34
C THR A 125 10.69 -7.39 -7.01
#